data_AF-A0A527GCA2-F1
#
_entry.id   AF-A0A527GCA2-F1
#
_cell.length_a   1.000
_cell.length_b   1.000
_cell.length_c   1.000
_cell.angle_alpha   90.00
_cell.angle_beta   90.00
_cell.angle_gamma   90.00
#
_symmetry.space_group_name_H-M   'P 1'
#
loop_
_entity.id
_entity.type
_entity.pdbx_description
1 polymer ?
#
loop_
_entity_poly.entity_id
_entity_poly.type
_entity_poly.pdbx_seq_one_letter_code
_entity_poly.pdbx_strand_id
1 'polypeptide(L)'
;MIAARLKGYFETSLADLTQPTRSDWIFALRTVSAGLIALLAAYALKLDHPQWAMMTVFIVAQPVAGMVLAKGFYRLLGTLVGGVAAIGITTVFGTNPWVLVTVL
;
A
#
# COMPACT_ATOMS: atom_id res chain seq x y z
N MET A 1 -36.35 5.66 -15.54
CA MET A 1 -35.32 5.76 -16.62
C MET A 1 -33.88 5.59 -16.10
N ILE A 2 -33.52 6.07 -14.89
CA ILE A 2 -32.18 5.94 -14.29
C ILE A 2 -31.81 4.50 -13.90
N ALA A 3 -32.75 3.73 -13.33
CA ALA A 3 -32.49 2.36 -12.88
C ALA A 3 -32.05 1.39 -14.00
N ALA A 4 -32.57 1.57 -15.22
CA ALA A 4 -32.21 0.76 -16.38
C ALA A 4 -30.77 1.03 -16.85
N ARG A 5 -30.30 2.28 -16.76
CA ARG A 5 -28.90 2.64 -17.08
C ARG A 5 -27.91 2.12 -16.04
N LEU A 6 -28.27 2.19 -14.75
CA LEU A 6 -27.43 1.66 -13.67
C LEU A 6 -27.26 0.15 -13.79
N LYS A 7 -28.34 -0.57 -14.08
CA LYS A 7 -28.29 -2.02 -14.28
C LYS A 7 -27.38 -2.40 -15.46
N GLY A 8 -27.52 -1.71 -16.61
CA GLY A 8 -26.66 -1.94 -17.77
C GLY A 8 -25.18 -1.65 -17.50
N TYR A 9 -24.87 -0.57 -16.76
CA TYR A 9 -23.48 -0.27 -16.37
C TYR A 9 -22.90 -1.38 -15.48
N PHE A 10 -23.70 -1.89 -14.54
CA PHE A 10 -23.29 -2.98 -13.65
C PHE A 10 -23.06 -4.29 -14.42
N GLU A 11 -23.96 -4.67 -15.33
CA GLU A 11 -23.83 -5.90 -16.13
C GLU A 11 -22.60 -5.84 -17.05
N THR A 12 -22.35 -4.69 -17.67
CA THR A 12 -21.16 -4.50 -18.53
C THR A 12 -19.88 -4.52 -17.69
N SER A 13 -19.87 -3.88 -16.52
CA SER A 13 -18.73 -3.89 -15.61
C SER A 13 -18.46 -5.28 -15.04
N LEU A 14 -19.48 -6.07 -14.69
CA LEU A 14 -19.32 -7.45 -14.23
C LEU A 14 -18.78 -8.37 -15.34
N ALA A 15 -19.23 -8.16 -16.58
CA ALA A 15 -18.70 -8.89 -17.73
C ALA A 15 -17.21 -8.57 -17.97
N ASP A 16 -16.81 -7.31 -17.79
CA ASP A 16 -15.41 -6.85 -17.94
C ASP A 16 -14.50 -7.47 -16.86
N LEU A 17 -14.99 -7.67 -15.63
CA LEU A 17 -14.25 -8.39 -14.57
C LEU A 17 -13.97 -9.85 -14.92
N THR A 18 -14.78 -10.45 -15.79
CA THR A 18 -14.67 -11.87 -16.15
C THR A 18 -13.67 -12.11 -17.27
N GLN A 19 -13.23 -11.06 -17.97
CA GLN A 19 -12.28 -11.14 -19.08
C GLN A 19 -10.96 -10.43 -18.74
N PRO A 20 -10.15 -10.98 -17.81
CA PRO A 20 -8.87 -10.39 -17.49
C PRO A 20 -7.98 -10.37 -18.73
N THR A 21 -7.47 -9.18 -19.06
CA THR A 21 -6.58 -9.00 -20.21
C THR A 21 -5.22 -9.62 -19.88
N ARG A 22 -4.46 -10.04 -20.89
CA ARG A 22 -3.10 -10.59 -20.71
C ARG A 22 -2.18 -9.67 -19.89
N SER A 23 -2.39 -8.35 -19.98
CA SER A 23 -1.67 -7.34 -19.19
C SER A 23 -1.96 -7.45 -17.69
N ASP A 24 -3.20 -7.75 -17.29
CA ASP A 24 -3.60 -7.84 -15.87
C ASP A 24 -2.95 -9.05 -15.20
N TRP A 25 -2.84 -10.16 -15.93
CA TRP A 25 -2.12 -11.35 -15.47
C TRP A 25 -0.63 -11.10 -15.25
N ILE A 26 0.02 -10.40 -16.19
CA ILE A 26 1.44 -10.05 -16.08
C ILE A 26 1.66 -9.09 -14.90
N PHE A 27 0.78 -8.12 -14.72
CA PHE A 27 0.82 -7.19 -13.59
C PHE A 27 0.62 -7.92 -12.24
N ALA A 28 -0.36 -8.80 -12.14
CA ALA A 28 -0.62 -9.59 -10.95
C ALA A 28 0.59 -10.47 -10.60
N LEU A 29 1.15 -11.18 -11.58
CA LEU A 29 2.32 -12.05 -11.37
C LEU A 29 3.55 -11.26 -10.92
N ARG A 30 3.80 -10.09 -11.52
CA ARG A 30 4.90 -9.20 -11.13
C ARG A 30 4.69 -8.62 -9.72
N THR A 31 3.46 -8.31 -9.35
CA THR A 31 3.13 -7.76 -8.04
C THR A 31 3.26 -8.82 -6.95
N VAL A 32 2.77 -10.04 -7.22
CA VAL A 32 2.90 -11.17 -6.30
C VAL A 32 4.37 -11.55 -6.11
N SER A 33 5.16 -11.63 -7.18
CA SER A 33 6.58 -11.92 -7.05
C SER A 33 7.33 -10.81 -6.30
N ALA A 34 7.03 -9.54 -6.56
CA ALA A 34 7.57 -8.43 -5.78
C ALA A 34 7.20 -8.50 -4.29
N GLY A 35 5.95 -8.86 -3.97
CA GLY A 35 5.47 -9.03 -2.60
C GLY A 35 6.18 -10.18 -1.87
N LEU A 36 6.40 -11.30 -2.55
CA LEU A 36 7.17 -12.43 -2.02
C LEU A 36 8.64 -12.07 -1.79
N ILE A 37 9.27 -11.36 -2.72
CA ILE A 37 10.66 -10.87 -2.56
C ILE A 37 10.75 -9.92 -1.37
N ALA A 38 9.80 -9.00 -1.22
CA ALA A 38 9.75 -8.09 -0.07
C ALA A 38 9.56 -8.85 1.25
N LEU A 39 8.74 -9.90 1.27
CA LEU A 39 8.55 -10.75 2.44
C LEU A 39 9.83 -11.53 2.79
N LEU A 40 10.50 -12.11 1.80
CA LEU A 40 11.79 -12.79 1.99
C LEU A 40 12.86 -11.83 2.50
N ALA A 41 12.92 -10.61 1.95
CA ALA A 41 13.81 -9.57 2.44
C ALA A 41 13.48 -9.18 3.89
N ALA A 42 12.21 -9.07 4.25
CA ALA A 42 11.79 -8.76 5.62
C ALA A 42 12.16 -9.87 6.62
N TYR A 43 12.04 -11.13 6.21
CA TYR A 43 12.52 -12.26 6.99
C TYR A 43 14.06 -12.25 7.13
N ALA A 44 14.79 -11.93 6.07
CA ALA A 44 16.25 -11.82 6.10
C ALA A 44 16.73 -10.69 7.03
N LEU A 45 16.01 -9.57 7.06
CA LEU A 45 16.24 -8.43 7.95
C LEU A 45 15.75 -8.67 9.39
N LYS A 46 15.14 -9.83 9.70
CA LYS A 46 14.57 -10.18 11.01
C LYS A 46 13.62 -9.10 11.57
N LEU A 47 12.78 -8.49 10.71
CA LEU A 47 11.76 -7.57 11.20
C LEU A 47 10.75 -8.31 12.08
N ASP A 48 10.33 -7.67 13.18
CA ASP A 48 9.30 -8.22 14.09
C ASP A 48 7.98 -8.49 13.38
N HIS A 49 7.67 -7.71 12.34
CA HIS A 49 6.42 -7.83 11.60
C HIS A 49 6.63 -7.83 10.08
N PRO A 50 7.04 -8.96 9.48
CA PRO A 50 7.33 -9.05 8.04
C PRO A 50 6.09 -8.86 7.16
N GLN A 51 4.89 -9.11 7.68
CA GLN A 51 3.60 -8.89 7.01
C GLN A 51 3.40 -7.44 6.53
N TRP A 52 3.96 -6.44 7.22
CA TRP A 52 3.81 -5.04 6.81
C TRP A 52 4.61 -4.70 5.56
N ALA A 53 5.78 -5.32 5.39
CA ALA A 53 6.60 -5.13 4.19
C ALA A 53 5.83 -5.59 2.94
N MET A 54 5.25 -6.79 2.99
CA MET A 54 4.40 -7.33 1.93
C MET A 54 3.18 -6.43 1.66
N MET A 55 2.50 -5.97 2.71
CA MET A 55 1.34 -5.08 2.58
C MET A 55 1.69 -3.77 1.85
N THR A 56 2.88 -3.21 2.07
CA THR A 56 3.30 -1.99 1.37
C THR A 56 3.40 -2.17 -0.14
N VAL A 57 3.89 -3.33 -0.60
CA VAL A 57 4.00 -3.66 -2.02
C VAL A 57 2.63 -3.69 -2.67
N PHE A 58 1.65 -4.35 -2.05
CA PHE A 58 0.27 -4.40 -2.57
C PHE A 58 -0.41 -3.03 -2.59
N ILE A 59 -0.16 -2.17 -1.60
CA ILE A 59 -0.74 -0.81 -1.58
C ILE A 59 -0.16 0.06 -2.69
N VAL A 60 1.14 -0.09 -2.99
CA VAL A 60 1.83 0.71 -4.00
C VAL A 60 1.65 0.13 -5.41
N ALA A 61 1.33 -1.16 -5.52
CA ALA A 61 1.03 -1.80 -6.79
C ALA A 61 -0.14 -1.11 -7.51
N GLN A 62 0.13 -0.68 -8.73
CA GLN A 62 -0.83 -0.02 -9.63
C GLN A 62 -0.57 -0.57 -11.04
N PRO A 63 -1.61 -0.82 -11.85
CA PRO A 63 -1.44 -1.36 -13.21
C PRO A 63 -0.65 -0.41 -14.12
N VAL A 64 -0.61 0.88 -13.79
CA VAL A 64 0.17 1.90 -14.50
C VAL A 64 1.55 2.05 -13.84
N ALA A 65 2.60 1.55 -14.53
CA ALA A 65 3.96 1.48 -14.01
C ALA A 65 4.53 2.83 -13.50
N GLY A 66 4.18 3.95 -14.16
CA GLY A 66 4.63 5.29 -13.73
C GLY A 66 4.01 5.76 -12.41
N MET A 67 2.76 5.35 -12.12
CA MET A 67 2.08 5.73 -10.88
C MET A 67 2.60 4.94 -9.67
N VAL A 68 3.07 3.71 -9.87
CA VAL A 68 3.68 2.88 -8.81
C VAL A 68 4.89 3.56 -8.20
N LEU A 69 5.79 4.06 -9.05
CA LEU A 69 7.04 4.69 -8.60
C LEU A 69 6.77 5.98 -7.82
N ALA A 70 5.88 6.83 -8.33
CA ALA A 70 5.48 8.06 -7.64
C ALA A 70 4.83 7.76 -6.29
N LYS A 71 3.84 6.85 -6.25
CA LYS A 71 3.12 6.47 -5.02
C LYS A 71 4.06 5.83 -3.98
N GLY A 72 5.00 4.99 -4.45
CA GLY A 72 6.03 4.39 -3.60
C GLY A 72 6.98 5.43 -3.01
N PHE A 73 7.41 6.40 -3.82
CA PHE A 73 8.29 7.48 -3.37
C PHE A 73 7.64 8.34 -2.29
N TYR A 74 6.39 8.77 -2.50
CA TYR A 74 5.64 9.52 -1.48
C TYR A 74 5.45 8.72 -0.18
N ARG A 75 5.23 7.40 -0.27
CA ARG A 75 5.12 6.55 0.92
C ARG A 75 6.44 6.47 1.69
N LEU A 76 7.56 6.33 0.98
CA LEU A 76 8.88 6.28 1.62
C LEU A 76 9.20 7.61 2.30
N LEU A 77 8.94 8.72 1.62
CA LEU A 77 9.16 10.07 2.16
C LEU A 77 8.28 10.35 3.39
N GLY A 78 7.01 9.95 3.34
CA GLY A 78 6.09 10.06 4.48
C GLY A 78 6.52 9.23 5.70
N THR A 79 7.00 8.00 5.50
CA THR A 79 7.52 7.16 6.59
C THR A 79 8.76 7.77 7.23
N LEU A 80 9.67 8.32 6.43
CA LEU A 80 10.89 8.97 6.95
C LEU A 80 10.54 10.23 7.74
N VAL A 81 9.72 11.12 7.18
CA VAL A 81 9.30 12.36 7.85
C VAL A 81 8.51 12.05 9.12
N GLY A 82 7.55 11.13 9.05
CA GLY A 82 6.77 10.70 10.21
C GLY A 82 7.62 10.04 11.29
N GLY A 83 8.61 9.23 10.91
CA GLY A 83 9.56 8.61 11.84
C GLY A 83 10.44 9.65 12.54
N VAL A 84 10.97 10.63 11.80
CA VAL A 84 11.75 11.73 12.39
C VAL A 84 10.89 12.60 13.30
N ALA A 85 9.66 12.92 12.90
CA ALA A 85 8.71 13.65 13.72
C ALA A 85 8.37 12.89 15.01
N ALA A 86 8.12 11.58 14.92
CA ALA A 86 7.85 10.74 16.09
C ALA A 86 9.03 10.71 17.07
N ILE A 87 10.26 10.62 16.57
CA ILE A 87 11.47 10.71 17.40
C ILE A 87 11.56 12.09 18.06
N GLY A 88 11.36 13.18 17.31
CA GLY A 88 11.41 14.55 17.84
C GLY A 88 10.34 14.83 18.90
N ILE A 89 9.12 14.33 18.71
CA ILE A 89 8.05 14.45 19.71
C ILE A 89 8.41 13.64 20.96
N THR A 90 8.91 12.41 20.80
CA THR A 90 9.30 11.55 21.93
C THR A 90 10.47 12.12 22.73
N THR A 91 11.44 12.78 22.09
CA THR A 91 12.57 13.41 22.79
C THR A 91 12.17 14.66 23.57
N VAL A 92 11.20 15.44 23.06
CA VAL A 92 10.73 16.67 23.73
C VAL A 92 9.76 16.38 24.87
N PHE A 93 8.83 15.44 24.68
CA PHE A 93 7.75 15.16 25.64
C PHE A 93 8.01 13.93 26.54
N GLY A 94 9.08 13.17 26.24
CA GLY A 94 9.43 11.94 26.95
C GLY A 94 8.52 10.75 26.58
N THR A 95 8.81 9.58 27.15
CA THR A 95 8.09 8.33 26.88
C THR A 95 6.80 8.17 27.69
N ASN A 96 6.32 9.22 28.35
CA ASN A 96 5.13 9.14 29.20
C ASN A 96 3.86 9.09 28.33
N PRO A 97 3.09 7.97 28.34
CA PRO A 97 1.96 7.79 27.42
C PRO A 97 0.91 8.90 27.53
N TRP A 98 0.69 9.41 28.74
CA TRP A 98 -0.31 10.45 29.03
C TRP A 98 0.06 11.82 28.46
N VAL A 99 1.35 12.16 28.41
CA VAL A 99 1.82 13.45 27.86
C VAL A 99 1.77 13.44 26.34
N LEU A 100 2.03 12.29 25.70
CA LEU A 100 1.93 12.16 24.25
C LEU A 100 0.47 12.24 23.75
N VAL A 101 -0.49 11.66 24.47
CA VAL A 101 -1.92 11.69 24.10
C VAL A 101 -2.55 13.08 24.27
N THR A 102 -2.06 13.89 25.20
CA THR A 102 -2.61 15.24 25.42
C THR A 102 -2.07 16.28 24.45
N VAL A 103 -0.95 16.00 23.77
CA VAL A 103 -0.27 16.91 22.85
C VAL A 103 -0.59 16.63 21.38
N LEU A 104 -0.90 15.38 21.04
CA LEU A 104 -1.31 14.94 19.69
C LEU A 104 -2.80 15.16 19.46
#